data_AF-A0A0P6XXK9-F1
#
_entry.id   AF-A0A0P6XXK9-F1
#
_cell.length_a   1.000
_cell.length_b   1.000
_cell.length_c   1.000
_cell.angle_alpha   90.00
_cell.angle_beta   90.00
_cell.angle_gamma   90.00
#
_symmetry.space_group_name_H-M   'P 1'
#
loop_
_entity.id
_entity.type
_entity.pdbx_description
1 polymer ?
#
loop_
_entity_poly.entity_id
_entity_poly.type
_entity_poly.pdbx_seq_one_letter_code
_entity_poly.pdbx_strand_id
1 'polypeptide(L)'
;MEFIQHLTPPEQLEWESLNSPLAIQNFLDSLPYIGEERNRSPLNVLRDRQCHCLDGGLLAALALSRLGFPPLLMDLVPEPGKDDDHVLAVYRINGFYGAIAKSNFVGLRFREPVYRSLRELAMSYFEAFYNINGEKTLRGYTRPLNLNRFQHLDWAVNEEHVAIVVDHFYSLKSIPLLTAESIALLSPIDRRSYEAGMFGTNFEGLYRPGI
;
A
#
# COMPACT_ATOMS: atom_id res chain seq x y z
N MET A 1 1.04 11.36 20.13
CA MET A 1 1.61 11.71 18.82
C MET A 1 1.08 13.08 18.42
N GLU A 2 1.94 14.10 18.46
CA GLU A 2 1.60 15.50 18.19
C GLU A 2 1.67 15.85 16.69
N PHE A 3 1.27 14.92 15.80
CA PHE A 3 1.42 15.06 14.34
C PHE A 3 0.90 16.40 13.79
N ILE A 4 -0.27 16.84 14.27
CA ILE A 4 -0.91 18.09 13.84
C ILE A 4 -0.05 19.33 14.15
N GLN A 5 0.74 19.32 15.22
CA GLN A 5 1.58 20.47 15.60
C GLN A 5 2.74 20.71 14.61
N HIS A 6 3.09 19.70 13.81
CA HIS A 6 4.11 19.82 12.77
C HIS A 6 3.56 20.32 11.42
N LEU A 7 2.24 20.49 11.31
CA LEU A 7 1.57 20.93 10.10
C LEU A 7 1.37 22.45 10.09
N THR A 8 1.68 23.07 8.95
CA THR A 8 1.28 24.43 8.60
C THR A 8 -0.24 24.53 8.40
N PRO A 9 -0.86 25.73 8.42
CA PRO A 9 -2.31 25.85 8.26
C PRO A 9 -2.87 25.21 6.98
N PRO A 10 -2.26 25.35 5.79
CA PRO A 10 -2.72 24.62 4.59
C PRO A 10 -2.62 23.10 4.72
N GLU A 11 -1.54 22.58 5.32
CA GLU A 11 -1.36 21.14 5.55
C GLU A 11 -2.38 20.60 6.57
N GLN A 12 -2.78 21.41 7.56
CA GLN A 12 -3.85 21.07 8.49
C GLN A 12 -5.20 20.93 7.77
N LEU A 13 -5.53 21.85 6.87
CA LEU A 13 -6.77 21.78 6.08
C LEU A 13 -6.80 20.52 5.19
N GLU A 14 -5.69 20.21 4.52
CA GLU A 14 -5.56 18.97 3.73
C GLU A 14 -5.73 17.75 4.64
N TRP A 15 -5.01 17.69 5.76
CA TRP A 15 -5.10 16.61 6.74
C TRP A 15 -6.52 16.43 7.28
N GLU A 16 -7.22 17.54 7.55
CA GLU A 16 -8.59 17.52 8.02
C GLU A 16 -9.56 16.96 6.98
N SER A 17 -9.32 17.24 5.70
CA SER A 17 -10.11 16.73 4.58
C SER A 17 -10.04 15.21 4.40
N LEU A 18 -9.01 14.56 4.95
CA LEU A 18 -8.83 13.09 4.95
C LEU A 18 -9.78 12.41 5.96
N ASN A 19 -11.08 12.61 5.78
CA ASN A 19 -12.13 12.34 6.77
C ASN A 19 -12.93 11.04 6.53
N SER A 20 -12.57 10.27 5.51
CA SER A 20 -13.15 8.96 5.20
C SER A 20 -12.12 8.10 4.45
N PRO A 21 -12.28 6.76 4.42
CA PRO A 21 -11.40 5.89 3.63
C PRO A 21 -11.29 6.32 2.17
N LEU A 22 -12.41 6.73 1.56
CA LEU A 22 -12.44 7.21 0.18
C LEU A 22 -11.74 8.57 0.02
N ALA A 23 -11.90 9.50 0.97
CA ALA A 23 -11.19 10.79 0.92
C ALA A 23 -9.67 10.60 1.02
N ILE A 24 -9.21 9.70 1.89
CA ILE A 24 -7.79 9.33 2.00
C ILE A 24 -7.29 8.72 0.69
N GLN A 25 -8.06 7.80 0.09
CA GLN A 25 -7.68 7.22 -1.21
C GLN A 25 -7.59 8.28 -2.30
N ASN A 26 -8.60 9.15 -2.43
CA ASN A 26 -8.63 10.19 -3.46
C ASN A 26 -7.43 11.14 -3.34
N PHE A 27 -7.02 11.44 -2.10
CA PHE A 27 -5.80 12.18 -1.85
C PHE A 27 -4.57 11.44 -2.41
N LEU A 28 -4.38 10.16 -2.08
CA LEU A 28 -3.26 9.36 -2.60
C LEU A 28 -3.28 9.20 -4.12
N ASP A 29 -4.46 9.08 -4.71
CA ASP A 29 -4.65 8.99 -6.16
C ASP A 29 -4.28 10.30 -6.87
N SER A 30 -4.42 11.43 -6.19
CA SER A 30 -4.00 12.75 -6.72
C SER A 30 -2.47 12.92 -6.76
N LEU A 31 -1.71 12.12 -6.01
CA LEU A 31 -0.25 12.20 -5.96
C LEU A 31 0.40 11.42 -7.11
N PRO A 32 1.53 11.85 -7.68
CA PRO A 32 2.33 11.03 -8.57
C PRO A 32 2.93 9.83 -7.82
N TYR A 33 3.11 8.72 -8.54
CA TYR A 33 3.84 7.55 -8.03
C TYR A 33 5.34 7.71 -8.34
N ILE A 34 6.17 7.65 -7.31
CA ILE A 34 7.63 7.78 -7.42
C ILE A 34 8.29 6.51 -6.90
N GLY A 35 8.79 5.66 -7.80
CA GLY A 35 9.58 4.49 -7.43
C GLY A 35 11.01 4.90 -7.11
N GLU A 36 11.32 5.06 -5.83
CA GLU A 36 12.64 5.45 -5.31
C GLU A 36 12.94 4.72 -4.00
N GLU A 37 14.20 4.77 -3.56
CA GLU A 37 14.65 4.12 -2.31
C GLU A 37 14.23 4.86 -1.04
N ARG A 38 13.86 6.14 -1.15
CA ARG A 38 13.50 6.98 -0.01
C ARG A 38 12.09 6.64 0.48
N ASN A 39 12.01 6.09 1.69
CA ASN A 39 10.75 5.91 2.42
C ASN A 39 10.37 7.19 3.16
N ARG A 40 9.30 7.87 2.74
CA ARG A 40 8.81 9.09 3.36
C ARG A 40 8.03 8.84 4.64
N SER A 41 8.16 9.79 5.56
CA SER A 41 7.21 9.95 6.65
C SER A 41 5.86 10.49 6.12
N PRO A 42 4.73 10.21 6.78
CA PRO A 42 3.44 10.85 6.51
C PRO A 42 3.51 12.37 6.32
N LEU A 43 4.31 13.06 7.15
CA LEU A 43 4.53 14.50 7.01
C LEU A 43 5.16 14.87 5.67
N ASN A 44 6.17 14.11 5.24
CA ASN A 44 6.85 14.38 3.97
C ASN A 44 6.02 13.98 2.76
N VAL A 45 5.09 13.02 2.88
CA VAL A 45 4.09 12.77 1.82
C VAL A 45 3.18 13.99 1.62
N LEU A 46 2.71 14.63 2.70
CA LEU A 46 1.89 15.85 2.62
C LEU A 46 2.67 17.02 1.98
N ARG A 47 3.96 17.16 2.32
CA ARG A 47 4.84 18.25 1.84
C ARG A 47 5.33 18.06 0.42
N ASP A 48 5.90 16.90 0.14
CA ASP A 48 6.49 16.59 -1.17
C ASP A 48 5.39 16.36 -2.22
N ARG A 49 4.16 16.08 -1.78
CA ARG A 49 3.00 15.79 -2.62
C ARG A 49 3.27 14.64 -3.60
N GLN A 50 3.99 13.61 -3.15
CA GLN A 50 4.34 12.42 -3.92
C GLN A 50 4.63 11.23 -2.99
N CYS A 51 4.45 10.00 -3.47
CA CYS A 51 4.70 8.79 -2.69
C CYS A 51 4.74 7.51 -3.55
N HIS A 52 5.34 6.44 -3.04
CA HIS A 52 5.09 5.06 -3.49
C HIS A 52 4.15 4.31 -2.53
N CYS A 53 4.00 3.00 -2.73
CA CYS A 53 3.05 2.16 -1.98
C CYS A 53 3.25 2.22 -0.45
N LEU A 54 4.49 2.04 0.03
CA LEU A 54 4.81 2.07 1.46
C LEU A 54 4.53 3.43 2.12
N ASP A 55 5.02 4.52 1.54
CA ASP A 55 4.76 5.91 1.95
C ASP A 55 3.25 6.20 2.08
N GLY A 56 2.50 5.88 1.02
CA GLY A 56 1.06 6.05 0.97
C GLY A 56 0.34 5.19 2.02
N GLY A 57 0.82 3.97 2.25
CA GLY A 57 0.32 3.07 3.30
C GLY A 57 0.50 3.67 4.69
N LEU A 58 1.68 4.19 5.02
CA LEU A 58 1.97 4.82 6.31
C LEU A 58 1.06 6.04 6.55
N LEU A 59 0.92 6.93 5.56
CA LEU A 59 0.01 8.07 5.65
C LEU A 59 -1.45 7.62 5.83
N ALA A 60 -1.90 6.66 5.03
CA ALA A 60 -3.27 6.16 5.10
C ALA A 60 -3.58 5.49 6.44
N ALA A 61 -2.66 4.67 6.97
CA ALA A 61 -2.82 4.05 8.29
C ALA A 61 -2.88 5.11 9.41
N LEU A 62 -2.05 6.16 9.34
CA LEU A 62 -2.10 7.28 10.27
C LEU A 62 -3.45 8.02 10.19
N ALA A 63 -3.92 8.31 8.98
CA ALA A 63 -5.19 9.00 8.75
C ALA A 63 -6.39 8.17 9.21
N LEU A 64 -6.39 6.86 8.94
CA LEU A 64 -7.38 5.91 9.44
C LEU A 64 -7.43 5.88 10.98
N SER A 65 -6.27 5.99 11.64
CA SER A 65 -6.19 6.07 13.12
C SER A 65 -6.97 7.26 13.67
N ARG A 66 -6.89 8.42 13.01
CA ARG A 66 -7.67 9.62 13.38
C ARG A 66 -9.18 9.38 13.25
N LEU A 67 -9.61 8.53 12.33
CA LEU A 67 -11.01 8.15 12.14
C LEU A 67 -11.48 7.04 13.09
N GLY A 68 -10.62 6.58 14.01
CA GLY A 68 -10.94 5.54 15.00
C GLY A 68 -10.68 4.11 14.56
N PHE A 69 -10.07 3.90 13.38
CA PHE A 69 -9.62 2.57 12.96
C PHE A 69 -8.24 2.25 13.55
N PRO A 70 -7.89 0.98 13.79
CA PRO A 70 -6.50 0.65 14.09
C PRO A 70 -5.59 0.96 12.89
N PRO A 71 -4.38 1.54 13.08
CA PRO A 71 -3.46 1.82 11.98
C PRO A 71 -2.75 0.52 11.55
N LEU A 72 -3.37 -0.20 10.61
CA LEU A 72 -2.91 -1.51 10.17
C LEU A 72 -2.27 -1.45 8.78
N LEU A 73 -1.06 -1.97 8.64
CA LEU A 73 -0.44 -2.23 7.34
C LEU A 73 -0.43 -3.73 7.04
N MET A 74 -0.73 -4.11 5.80
CA MET A 74 -0.59 -5.47 5.29
C MET A 74 0.24 -5.45 4.03
N ASP A 75 1.13 -6.43 3.90
CA ASP A 75 1.96 -6.60 2.71
C ASP A 75 1.34 -7.65 1.78
N LEU A 76 1.38 -7.39 0.48
CA LEU A 76 1.13 -8.37 -0.57
C LEU A 76 2.47 -8.73 -1.21
N VAL A 77 2.82 -10.01 -1.11
CA VAL A 77 4.17 -10.50 -1.39
C VAL A 77 4.18 -11.21 -2.75
N PRO A 78 4.95 -10.73 -3.74
CA PRO A 78 5.08 -11.34 -5.03
C PRO A 78 6.07 -12.52 -5.01
N GLU A 79 6.28 -13.10 -6.18
CA GLU A 79 7.39 -14.02 -6.44
C GLU A 79 8.72 -13.25 -6.28
N PRO A 80 9.66 -13.73 -5.45
CA PRO A 80 10.92 -13.05 -5.23
C PRO A 80 11.69 -12.78 -6.53
N GLY A 81 12.13 -11.53 -6.70
CA GLY A 81 12.91 -11.09 -7.87
C GLY A 81 12.09 -10.93 -9.16
N LYS A 82 10.76 -10.99 -9.08
CA LYS A 82 9.86 -10.85 -10.23
C LYS A 82 8.98 -9.62 -10.18
N ASP A 83 8.84 -8.99 -9.02
CA ASP A 83 8.01 -7.79 -8.82
C ASP A 83 8.36 -7.13 -7.48
N ASP A 84 7.82 -5.93 -7.27
CA ASP A 84 7.84 -5.25 -5.97
C ASP A 84 6.69 -5.71 -5.07
N ASP A 85 6.93 -5.66 -3.76
CA ASP A 85 5.89 -5.77 -2.73
C ASP A 85 4.82 -4.67 -2.88
N HIS A 86 3.63 -4.92 -2.32
CA HIS A 86 2.54 -3.94 -2.36
C HIS A 86 1.87 -3.76 -0.99
N VAL A 87 1.98 -2.54 -0.47
CA VAL A 87 1.51 -2.18 0.87
C VAL A 87 0.07 -1.70 0.86
N LEU A 88 -0.74 -2.27 1.75
CA LEU A 88 -2.14 -1.92 1.98
C LEU A 88 -2.32 -1.34 3.39
N ALA A 89 -3.00 -0.19 3.49
CA ALA A 89 -3.56 0.28 4.75
C ALA A 89 -4.97 -0.33 4.93
N VAL A 90 -5.10 -1.25 5.89
CA VAL A 90 -6.30 -2.09 6.04
C VAL A 90 -7.24 -1.49 7.08
N TYR A 91 -8.53 -1.45 6.77
CA TYR A 91 -9.59 -1.02 7.69
C TYR A 91 -10.74 -2.03 7.71
N ARG A 92 -11.61 -1.94 8.72
CA ARG A 92 -12.73 -2.89 8.89
C ARG A 92 -14.02 -2.16 9.27
N ILE A 93 -15.09 -2.39 8.52
CA ILE A 93 -16.43 -1.84 8.76
C ILE A 93 -17.44 -2.99 8.77
N ASN A 94 -18.32 -3.05 9.78
CA ASN A 94 -19.35 -4.09 9.92
C ASN A 94 -18.83 -5.54 9.80
N GLY A 95 -17.60 -5.78 10.26
CA GLY A 95 -16.97 -7.11 10.20
C GLY A 95 -16.26 -7.44 8.88
N PHE A 96 -16.24 -6.54 7.90
CA PHE A 96 -15.61 -6.75 6.60
C PHE A 96 -14.39 -5.85 6.40
N TYR A 97 -13.35 -6.41 5.81
CA TYR A 97 -12.08 -5.74 5.49
C TYR A 97 -12.20 -4.94 4.20
N GLY A 98 -11.62 -3.75 4.20
CA GLY A 98 -11.31 -2.94 3.03
C GLY A 98 -9.85 -2.49 3.07
N ALA A 99 -9.39 -1.83 2.02
CA ALA A 99 -8.02 -1.33 1.94
C ALA A 99 -7.91 0.00 1.19
N ILE A 100 -6.92 0.78 1.60
CA ILE A 100 -6.45 1.98 0.92
C ILE A 100 -5.01 1.69 0.47
N ALA A 101 -4.68 2.04 -0.77
CA ALA A 101 -3.35 1.75 -1.30
C ALA A 101 -2.95 2.73 -2.40
N LYS A 102 -1.64 3.00 -2.48
CA LYS A 102 -1.03 3.73 -3.59
C LYS A 102 -0.34 2.75 -4.54
N SER A 103 -0.64 2.84 -5.83
CA SER A 103 0.03 2.02 -6.85
C SER A 103 0.21 2.74 -8.18
N ASN A 104 1.26 2.32 -8.88
CA ASN A 104 1.58 2.69 -10.25
C ASN A 104 0.67 1.98 -11.28
N PHE A 105 0.09 0.84 -10.90
CA PHE A 105 -0.85 0.06 -11.71
C PHE A 105 -2.29 0.39 -11.32
N VAL A 106 -3.20 0.38 -12.30
CA VAL A 106 -4.59 0.82 -12.08
C VAL A 106 -5.34 -0.05 -11.06
N GLY A 107 -5.16 -1.37 -11.12
CA GLY A 107 -5.97 -2.31 -10.34
C GLY A 107 -5.54 -2.52 -8.89
N LEU A 108 -4.44 -1.92 -8.45
CA LEU A 108 -3.80 -2.18 -7.15
C LEU A 108 -4.01 -1.01 -6.16
N ARG A 109 -5.24 -0.52 -6.05
CA ARG A 109 -5.58 0.63 -5.19
C ARG A 109 -6.69 0.27 -4.20
N PHE A 110 -7.69 1.13 -4.06
CA PHE A 110 -8.79 1.01 -3.11
C PHE A 110 -9.55 -0.32 -3.17
N ARG A 111 -10.05 -0.73 -2.01
CA ARG A 111 -11.01 -1.82 -1.86
C ARG A 111 -12.08 -1.44 -0.84
N GLU A 112 -13.32 -1.59 -1.27
CA GLU A 112 -14.50 -1.48 -0.40
C GLU A 112 -14.45 -2.50 0.74
N PRO A 113 -15.04 -2.18 1.92
CA PRO A 113 -15.03 -3.07 3.07
C PRO A 113 -16.07 -4.19 2.92
N VAL A 114 -15.82 -5.13 2.00
CA VAL A 114 -16.75 -6.24 1.68
C VAL A 114 -16.11 -7.63 1.83
N TYR A 115 -14.83 -7.70 2.19
CA TYR A 115 -14.07 -8.95 2.27
C TYR A 115 -14.12 -9.53 3.69
N ARG A 116 -14.49 -10.81 3.86
CA ARG A 116 -14.66 -11.42 5.20
C ARG A 116 -13.35 -11.79 5.86
N SER A 117 -12.29 -11.99 5.07
CA SER A 117 -10.97 -12.35 5.56
C SER A 117 -9.88 -11.58 4.85
N LEU A 118 -8.70 -11.50 5.46
CA LEU A 118 -7.50 -10.94 4.85
C LEU A 118 -7.09 -11.69 3.58
N ARG A 119 -7.31 -13.01 3.55
CA ARG A 119 -7.10 -13.81 2.32
C ARG A 119 -8.05 -13.38 1.20
N GLU A 120 -9.34 -13.21 1.50
CA GLU A 120 -10.30 -12.70 0.50
C GLU A 120 -9.91 -11.30 0.00
N LEU A 121 -9.47 -10.42 0.90
CA LEU A 121 -8.95 -9.11 0.54
C LEU A 121 -7.72 -9.22 -0.38
N ALA A 122 -6.72 -10.03 -0.03
CA ALA A 122 -5.53 -10.25 -0.84
C ALA A 122 -5.86 -10.85 -2.22
N MET A 123 -6.76 -11.84 -2.27
CA MET A 123 -7.22 -12.43 -3.53
C MET A 123 -7.91 -11.42 -4.46
N SER A 124 -8.51 -10.34 -3.93
CA SER A 124 -9.10 -9.28 -4.74
C SER A 124 -8.08 -8.47 -5.57
N TYR A 125 -6.79 -8.61 -5.26
CA TYR A 125 -5.70 -7.98 -6.02
C TYR A 125 -5.11 -8.92 -7.06
N PHE A 126 -5.33 -10.24 -6.94
CA PHE A 126 -4.57 -11.28 -7.65
C PHE A 126 -4.51 -11.09 -9.16
N GLU A 127 -5.65 -10.91 -9.84
CA GLU A 127 -5.69 -10.77 -11.30
C GLU A 127 -5.05 -9.47 -11.81
N ALA A 128 -4.99 -8.44 -10.96
CA ALA A 128 -4.39 -7.15 -11.26
C ALA A 128 -2.93 -7.04 -10.79
N PHE A 129 -2.39 -8.08 -10.16
CA PHE A 129 -1.04 -8.12 -9.63
C PHE A 129 -0.13 -8.85 -10.61
N TYR A 130 0.49 -8.08 -11.49
CA TYR A 130 1.39 -8.57 -12.53
C TYR A 130 2.51 -7.56 -12.78
N ASN A 131 3.66 -8.08 -13.23
CA ASN A 131 4.81 -7.24 -13.54
C ASN A 131 4.75 -6.66 -14.97
N ILE A 132 5.76 -5.87 -15.33
CA ILE A 132 5.88 -5.26 -16.68
C ILE A 132 5.91 -6.28 -17.84
N ASN A 133 6.23 -7.55 -17.57
CA ASN A 133 6.22 -8.61 -18.58
C ASN A 133 4.84 -9.31 -18.69
N GLY A 134 3.85 -8.89 -17.89
CA GLY A 134 2.53 -9.50 -17.82
C GLY A 134 2.49 -10.83 -17.05
N GLU A 135 3.53 -11.16 -16.30
CA GLU A 135 3.57 -12.33 -15.42
C GLU A 135 2.77 -12.03 -14.14
N LYS A 136 1.85 -12.92 -13.75
CA LYS A 136 1.11 -12.78 -12.47
C LYS A 136 2.00 -13.23 -11.32
N THR A 137 2.34 -12.31 -10.44
CA THR A 137 3.45 -12.46 -9.48
C THR A 137 2.99 -12.64 -8.05
N LEU A 138 1.74 -12.30 -7.66
CA LEU A 138 1.31 -12.42 -6.27
C LEU A 138 1.41 -13.87 -5.74
N ARG A 139 2.10 -14.06 -4.60
CA ARG A 139 2.33 -15.37 -3.94
C ARG A 139 1.82 -15.45 -2.52
N GLY A 140 1.79 -14.34 -1.79
CA GLY A 140 1.43 -14.35 -0.39
C GLY A 140 0.96 -13.00 0.14
N TYR A 141 0.68 -12.97 1.43
CA TYR A 141 0.36 -11.75 2.18
C TYR A 141 0.81 -11.91 3.63
N THR A 142 0.98 -10.81 4.35
CA THR A 142 1.37 -10.85 5.77
C THR A 142 0.17 -10.69 6.71
N ARG A 143 0.36 -11.00 8.00
CA ARG A 143 -0.61 -10.55 9.02
C ARG A 143 -0.47 -9.03 9.18
N PRO A 144 -1.56 -8.29 9.46
CA PRO A 144 -1.48 -6.85 9.54
C PRO A 144 -0.59 -6.41 10.71
N LEU A 145 0.35 -5.52 10.43
CA LEU A 145 1.15 -4.82 11.42
C LEU A 145 0.36 -3.67 12.01
N ASN A 146 0.12 -3.70 13.32
CA ASN A 146 -0.45 -2.57 14.03
C ASN A 146 0.64 -1.55 14.38
N LEU A 147 0.58 -0.36 13.77
CA LEU A 147 1.56 0.70 13.96
C LEU A 147 1.52 1.34 15.36
N ASN A 148 0.49 1.09 16.16
CA ASN A 148 0.48 1.51 17.57
C ASN A 148 1.63 0.90 18.38
N ARG A 149 2.23 -0.21 17.92
CA ARG A 149 3.45 -0.78 18.51
C ARG A 149 4.64 0.19 18.46
N PHE A 150 4.64 1.12 17.51
CA PHE A 150 5.67 2.13 17.30
C PHE A 150 5.21 3.53 17.69
N GLN A 151 4.13 3.66 18.48
CA GLN A 151 3.62 4.97 18.93
C GLN A 151 4.62 5.79 19.78
N HIS A 152 5.65 5.12 20.30
CA HIS A 152 6.77 5.72 21.04
C HIS A 152 7.84 6.30 20.11
N LEU A 153 7.76 6.03 18.81
CA LEU A 153 8.59 6.61 17.77
C LEU A 153 7.80 7.68 17.02
N ASP A 154 8.48 8.76 16.66
CA ASP A 154 7.90 9.84 15.85
C ASP A 154 7.94 9.53 14.33
N TRP A 155 7.63 8.30 13.93
CA TRP A 155 7.67 7.84 12.53
C TRP A 155 6.75 8.66 11.60
N ALA A 156 5.72 9.32 12.15
CA ALA A 156 4.84 10.19 11.39
C ALA A 156 5.57 11.43 10.82
N VAL A 157 6.69 11.84 11.43
CA VAL A 157 7.44 13.06 11.09
C VAL A 157 8.95 12.85 10.92
N ASN A 158 9.47 11.66 11.24
CA ASN A 158 10.89 11.32 11.18
C ASN A 158 11.13 10.05 10.35
N GLU A 159 11.87 10.18 9.25
CA GLU A 159 12.20 9.07 8.32
C GLU A 159 13.17 8.04 8.92
N GLU A 160 14.03 8.42 9.87
CA GLU A 160 14.89 7.45 10.59
C GLU A 160 14.02 6.48 11.41
N HIS A 161 12.93 6.97 11.98
CA HIS A 161 11.96 6.13 12.69
C HIS A 161 11.07 5.34 11.73
N VAL A 162 10.79 5.86 10.52
CA VAL A 162 10.14 5.08 9.46
C VAL A 162 10.99 3.86 9.11
N ALA A 163 12.31 4.00 8.98
CA ALA A 163 13.20 2.87 8.69
C ALA A 163 13.02 1.72 9.70
N ILE A 164 12.90 2.02 11.01
CA ILE A 164 12.66 1.01 12.05
C ILE A 164 11.32 0.29 11.84
N VAL A 165 10.26 1.03 11.48
CA VAL A 165 8.94 0.45 11.19
C VAL A 165 9.01 -0.46 9.96
N VAL A 166 9.71 0.00 8.91
CA VAL A 166 9.87 -0.69 7.63
C VAL A 166 10.66 -1.99 7.78
N ASP A 167 11.78 -1.95 8.51
CA ASP A 167 12.58 -3.15 8.81
C ASP A 167 11.74 -4.21 9.52
N HIS A 168 10.91 -3.80 10.49
CA HIS A 168 10.00 -4.73 11.16
C HIS A 168 8.90 -5.23 10.22
N PHE A 169 8.32 -4.36 9.41
CA PHE A 169 7.23 -4.69 8.48
C PHE A 169 7.65 -5.74 7.46
N TYR A 170 8.78 -5.56 6.79
CA TYR A 170 9.29 -6.53 5.80
C TYR A 170 9.90 -7.79 6.45
N SER A 171 10.16 -7.80 7.76
CA SER A 171 10.52 -9.03 8.48
C SER A 171 9.35 -9.99 8.74
N LEU A 172 8.11 -9.55 8.48
CA LEU A 172 6.92 -10.34 8.75
C LEU A 172 6.85 -11.58 7.85
N LYS A 173 6.48 -12.72 8.45
CA LYS A 173 6.35 -13.97 7.70
C LYS A 173 5.16 -13.89 6.74
N SER A 174 5.45 -14.11 5.46
CA SER A 174 4.45 -14.27 4.42
C SER A 174 3.62 -15.54 4.64
N ILE A 175 2.31 -15.42 4.39
CA ILE A 175 1.34 -16.50 4.35
C ILE A 175 1.06 -16.81 2.88
N PRO A 176 1.34 -18.03 2.39
CA PRO A 176 1.09 -18.40 1.00
C PRO A 176 -0.39 -18.26 0.60
N LEU A 177 -0.64 -17.69 -0.58
CA LEU A 177 -1.97 -17.60 -1.20
C LEU A 177 -2.28 -18.81 -2.09
N LEU A 178 -1.24 -19.32 -2.74
CA LEU A 178 -1.31 -20.35 -3.77
C LEU A 178 -0.42 -21.55 -3.42
N THR A 179 -0.76 -22.71 -3.97
CA THR A 179 0.11 -23.89 -3.95
C THR A 179 1.08 -23.87 -5.14
N ALA A 180 2.16 -24.66 -5.07
CA ALA A 180 3.13 -24.78 -6.15
C ALA A 180 2.48 -25.26 -7.46
N GLU A 181 1.52 -26.19 -7.38
CA GLU A 181 0.77 -26.70 -8.53
C GLU A 181 -0.09 -25.61 -9.17
N SER A 182 -0.68 -24.73 -8.36
CA SER A 182 -1.49 -23.61 -8.86
C SER A 182 -0.61 -22.57 -9.55
N ILE A 183 0.57 -22.27 -8.99
CA ILE A 183 1.55 -21.33 -9.56
C ILE A 183 2.03 -21.81 -10.94
N ALA A 184 2.31 -23.11 -11.08
CA ALA A 184 2.78 -23.70 -12.34
C ALA A 184 1.76 -23.62 -13.50
N LEU A 185 0.48 -23.36 -13.19
CA LEU A 185 -0.61 -23.28 -14.17
C LEU A 185 -1.05 -21.84 -14.46
N LEU A 186 -0.43 -20.84 -13.83
CA LEU A 186 -0.81 -19.45 -14.05
C LEU A 186 -0.53 -19.03 -15.49
N SER A 187 -1.55 -18.45 -16.12
CA SER A 187 -1.40 -17.78 -17.41
C SER A 187 -0.94 -16.34 -17.20
N PRO A 188 -0.19 -15.77 -18.17
CA PRO A 188 0.02 -14.34 -18.25
C PRO A 188 -1.31 -13.59 -18.28
N ILE A 189 -1.28 -12.31 -17.89
CA ILE A 189 -2.44 -11.45 -18.09
C ILE A 189 -2.74 -11.28 -19.59
N ASP A 190 -4.03 -11.19 -19.95
CA ASP A 190 -4.40 -10.93 -21.32
C ASP A 190 -4.04 -9.50 -21.74
N ARG A 191 -3.89 -9.29 -23.05
CA ARG A 191 -3.46 -8.01 -23.61
C ARG A 191 -4.38 -6.85 -23.25
N ARG A 192 -5.70 -7.03 -23.25
CA ARG A 192 -6.65 -5.94 -22.99
C ARG A 192 -6.54 -5.49 -21.53
N SER A 193 -6.49 -6.44 -20.60
CA SER A 193 -6.35 -6.13 -19.18
C SER A 193 -4.98 -5.51 -18.88
N TYR A 194 -3.91 -5.98 -19.54
CA TYR A 194 -2.58 -5.37 -19.44
C TYR A 194 -2.59 -3.90 -19.88
N GLU A 195 -3.04 -3.61 -21.11
CA GLU A 195 -3.07 -2.25 -21.66
C GLU A 195 -3.91 -1.30 -20.78
N ALA A 196 -5.04 -1.77 -20.26
CA ALA A 196 -5.87 -0.99 -19.35
C ALA A 196 -5.19 -0.75 -18.00
N GLY A 197 -4.53 -1.76 -17.43
CA GLY A 197 -3.90 -1.65 -16.12
C GLY A 197 -2.58 -0.86 -16.11
N MET A 198 -1.95 -0.69 -17.28
CA MET A 198 -0.78 0.16 -17.49
C MET A 198 -1.14 1.63 -17.77
N PHE A 199 -2.43 1.97 -17.83
CA PHE A 199 -2.85 3.34 -18.13
C PHE A 199 -2.44 4.32 -17.03
N GLY A 200 -1.66 5.35 -17.39
CA GLY A 200 -1.16 6.36 -16.46
C GLY A 200 0.03 5.92 -15.61
N THR A 201 0.61 4.75 -15.89
CA THR A 201 1.81 4.25 -15.19
C THR A 201 3.03 5.11 -15.48
N ASN A 202 3.78 5.43 -14.43
CA ASN A 202 5.11 6.02 -14.54
C ASN A 202 6.15 4.91 -14.79
N PHE A 203 6.68 4.83 -16.02
CA PHE A 203 7.63 3.79 -16.43
C PHE A 203 9.01 3.87 -15.76
N GLU A 204 9.40 5.03 -15.23
CA GLU A 204 10.66 5.18 -14.50
C GLU A 204 10.59 4.52 -13.11
N GLY A 205 9.41 4.49 -12.49
CA GLY A 205 9.16 3.87 -11.19
C GLY A 205 8.66 2.43 -11.26
N LEU A 206 8.94 1.71 -12.36
CA LEU A 206 8.56 0.30 -12.51
C LEU A 206 9.71 -0.62 -12.11
N TYR A 207 9.40 -1.67 -11.35
CA TYR A 207 10.28 -2.82 -11.18
C TYR A 207 10.62 -3.45 -12.53
N ARG A 208 11.89 -3.85 -12.69
CA ARG A 208 12.38 -4.49 -13.91
C ARG A 208 12.98 -5.85 -13.56
N PRO A 209 12.24 -6.95 -13.79
CA PRO A 209 12.75 -8.28 -13.50
C PRO A 209 14.01 -8.59 -14.32
N GLY A 210 15.08 -9.01 -13.65
CA GLY A 210 16.29 -9.54 -14.30
C GLY A 210 17.20 -8.51 -14.98
N ILE A 211 17.12 -7.23 -14.59
CA ILE A 211 18.20 -6.25 -14.79
C ILE A 211 19.07 -6.21 -13.53
#